data_AF-A0A920F1E0-F1
#
_entry.id   AF-A0A920F1E0-F1
#
_cell.length_a   1.000
_cell.length_b   1.000
_cell.length_c   1.000
_cell.angle_alpha   90.00
_cell.angle_beta   90.00
_cell.angle_gamma   90.00
#
_symmetry.space_group_name_H-M   'P 1'
#
loop_
_entity.id
_entity.type
_entity.pdbx_description
1 polymer ?
#
loop_
_entity_poly.entity_id
_entity_poly.type
_entity_poly.pdbx_seq_one_letter_code
_entity_poly.pdbx_strand_id
1 'polypeptide(L)'
;MILRINDFMVGMFRGIGIKLIDFKLEFGRVKINGKNEIILADEISPDTCRLWDSVTDKKLDKDRFRKDLGDLIPAYTEVAKRLGILHEQSNVTAVNVTKLSSVKKKRK
;
A
#
# COMPACT_ATOMS: atom_id res chain seq x y z
N MET A 1 -1.89 1.65 20.70
CA MET A 1 -1.92 2.38 19.41
C MET A 1 -1.81 1.44 18.22
N ILE A 2 -0.72 0.68 18.08
CA ILE A 2 -0.50 -0.24 16.94
C ILE A 2 -1.61 -1.28 16.78
N LEU A 3 -2.03 -1.96 17.85
CA LEU A 3 -3.12 -2.95 17.78
C LEU A 3 -4.44 -2.35 17.27
N ARG A 4 -4.78 -1.13 17.70
CA ARG A 4 -5.98 -0.44 17.19
C ARG A 4 -5.86 -0.08 15.71
N ILE A 5 -4.66 0.30 15.25
CA ILE A 5 -4.41 0.55 13.83
C ILE A 5 -4.57 -0.76 13.04
N ASN A 6 -4.01 -1.87 13.55
CA ASN A 6 -4.19 -3.19 12.95
C ASN A 6 -5.66 -3.57 12.84
N ASP A 7 -6.42 -3.48 13.93
CA ASP A 7 -7.83 -3.87 13.93
C ASP A 7 -8.65 -3.04 12.93
N PHE A 8 -8.40 -1.73 12.89
CA PHE A 8 -9.04 -0.84 11.92
C PHE A 8 -8.65 -1.18 10.48
N MET A 9 -7.35 -1.29 10.18
CA MET A 9 -6.88 -1.55 8.82
C MET A 9 -7.32 -2.93 8.31
N VAL A 10 -7.23 -3.97 9.15
CA VAL A 10 -7.70 -5.31 8.81
C VAL A 10 -9.21 -5.30 8.52
N GLY A 11 -10.01 -4.62 9.35
CA GLY A 11 -11.44 -4.46 9.12
C GLY A 11 -11.75 -3.74 7.81
N MET A 12 -11.09 -2.61 7.57
CA MET A 12 -11.24 -1.79 6.36
C MET A 12 -10.92 -2.58 5.08
N PHE A 13 -9.76 -3.24 5.02
CA PHE A 13 -9.37 -4.02 3.84
C PHE A 13 -10.26 -5.25 3.64
N ARG A 14 -10.66 -5.94 4.72
CA ARG A 14 -11.62 -7.06 4.62
C ARG A 14 -12.95 -6.61 4.05
N GLY A 15 -13.45 -5.43 4.44
CA GLY A 15 -14.70 -4.86 3.94
C GLY A 15 -14.72 -4.66 2.42
N ILE A 16 -13.54 -4.51 1.79
CA ILE A 16 -13.37 -4.34 0.34
C ILE A 16 -12.78 -5.59 -0.33
N GLY A 17 -12.82 -6.75 0.33
CA GLY A 17 -12.37 -8.01 -0.24
C GLY A 17 -10.85 -8.15 -0.36
N ILE A 18 -10.06 -7.47 0.48
CA ILE A 18 -8.59 -7.58 0.54
C ILE A 18 -8.14 -8.13 1.89
N LYS A 19 -7.24 -9.12 1.86
CA LYS A 19 -6.51 -9.63 3.02
C LYS A 19 -5.28 -8.74 3.25
N LEU A 20 -5.25 -8.06 4.39
CA LEU A 20 -4.04 -7.42 4.91
C LEU A 20 -3.20 -8.48 5.63
N ILE A 21 -2.06 -8.85 5.04
CA ILE A 21 -1.17 -9.90 5.58
C ILE A 21 -0.26 -9.32 6.66
N ASP A 22 0.40 -8.21 6.32
CA ASP A 22 1.23 -7.42 7.22
C ASP A 22 1.43 -6.01 6.65
N PHE A 23 1.95 -5.12 7.50
CA PHE A 23 2.25 -3.75 7.13
C PHE A 23 3.35 -3.17 8.04
N LYS A 24 4.08 -2.19 7.52
CA LYS A 24 5.07 -1.41 8.27
C LYS A 24 4.46 -0.07 8.67
N LEU A 25 4.69 0.37 9.91
CA LEU A 25 4.33 1.71 10.37
C LEU A 25 5.58 2.47 10.79
N GLU A 26 5.57 3.78 10.59
CA GLU A 26 6.53 4.70 11.19
C GLU A 26 5.80 5.75 12.03
N PHE A 27 6.45 6.17 13.11
CA PHE A 27 5.88 7.12 14.05
C PHE A 27 6.78 8.33 14.21
N GLY A 28 6.17 9.51 14.16
CA GLY A 28 6.81 10.79 14.47
C GLY A 28 6.49 11.26 15.88
N ARG A 29 7.19 12.32 16.31
CA ARG A 29 6.86 13.06 17.53
C ARG A 29 6.56 14.50 17.15
N VAL A 30 5.50 15.06 17.73
CA VAL A 30 5.11 16.46 17.53
C VAL A 30 4.86 17.12 18.88
N LYS A 31 5.24 18.39 19.02
CA LYS A 31 4.92 19.17 20.22
C LYS A 31 3.56 19.83 20.04
N ILE A 32 2.61 19.49 20.91
CA ILE A 32 1.28 20.10 20.96
C ILE A 32 1.06 20.57 22.40
N ASN A 33 0.77 21.85 22.59
CA ASN A 33 0.52 22.46 23.91
C ASN A 33 1.62 22.17 24.95
N GLY A 34 2.89 22.21 24.51
CA GLY A 34 4.06 21.97 25.36
C GLY A 34 4.33 20.48 25.68
N LYS A 35 3.50 19.54 25.20
CA LYS A 35 3.68 18.10 25.39
C LYS A 35 4.14 17.42 24.10
N ASN A 36 4.96 16.37 24.23
CA ASN A 36 5.38 15.53 23.10
C ASN A 36 4.32 14.46 22.85
N GLU A 37 3.64 14.53 21.72
CA GLU A 37 2.68 13.53 21.26
C GLU A 37 3.30 12.63 20.19
N ILE A 38 2.95 11.34 20.21
CA ILE A 38 3.35 10.38 19.18
C ILE A 38 2.27 10.36 18.12
N ILE A 39 2.65 10.58 16.85
CA ILE A 39 1.74 10.55 15.72
C ILE A 39 2.15 9.46 14.75
N LEU A 40 1.16 8.84 14.10
CA LEU A 40 1.41 7.99 12.95
C LEU A 40 1.89 8.87 11.79
N ALA A 41 2.93 8.42 11.09
CA ALA A 41 3.58 9.15 10.01
C ALA A 41 3.83 8.24 8.80
N ASP A 42 4.69 8.70 7.88
CA ASP A 42 5.06 8.00 6.63
C ASP A 42 3.83 7.74 5.73
N GLU A 43 3.74 6.57 5.12
CA GLU A 43 2.70 6.22 4.17
C GLU A 43 2.01 4.88 4.49
N ILE A 44 0.73 4.81 4.13
CA ILE A 44 -0.04 3.56 4.08
C ILE A 44 -0.37 3.31 2.61
N SER A 45 0.40 2.45 1.96
CA SER A 45 0.27 2.16 0.52
C SER A 45 0.59 0.68 0.24
N PRO A 46 0.30 0.16 -0.97
CA PRO A 46 0.69 -1.20 -1.35
C PRO A 46 2.22 -1.42 -1.39
N ASP A 47 3.02 -0.38 -1.18
CA ASP A 47 4.47 -0.48 -0.98
C ASP A 47 4.82 -0.92 0.46
N THR A 48 4.10 -0.39 1.45
CA THR A 48 4.31 -0.63 2.89
C THR A 48 3.40 -1.71 3.46
N CYS A 49 2.39 -2.16 2.72
CA CYS A 49 1.44 -3.20 3.11
C CYS A 49 1.48 -4.39 2.15
N ARG A 50 1.40 -5.62 2.68
CA ARG A 50 1.14 -6.83 1.88
C ARG A 50 -0.37 -7.05 1.77
N LEU A 51 -0.89 -6.94 0.55
CA LEU A 51 -2.31 -6.91 0.26
C LEU A 51 -2.64 -8.02 -0.72
N TRP A 52 -3.44 -9.00 -0.31
CA TRP A 52 -3.83 -10.11 -1.17
C TRP A 52 -5.33 -10.05 -1.44
N ASP A 53 -5.74 -10.39 -2.65
CA ASP A 53 -7.15 -10.56 -2.96
C ASP A 53 -7.75 -11.68 -2.10
N SER A 54 -8.92 -11.44 -1.51
CA SER A 54 -9.47 -12.39 -0.52
C SER A 54 -9.95 -13.70 -1.13
N VAL A 55 -10.31 -13.70 -2.42
CA VAL A 55 -10.86 -14.86 -3.13
C VAL A 55 -9.76 -15.63 -3.85
N THR A 56 -8.88 -14.93 -4.54
CA THR A 56 -7.89 -15.52 -5.46
C THR A 56 -6.49 -15.63 -4.86
N ASP A 57 -6.24 -15.03 -3.69
CA ASP A 57 -4.90 -14.86 -3.10
C ASP A 57 -3.88 -14.19 -4.06
N LYS A 58 -4.39 -13.47 -5.07
CA LYS A 58 -3.57 -12.66 -5.97
C LYS A 58 -2.94 -11.54 -5.17
N LYS A 59 -1.61 -11.41 -5.27
CA LYS A 59 -0.87 -10.30 -4.64
C LYS A 59 -1.21 -8.99 -5.35
N LEU A 60 -1.62 -8.00 -4.58
CA LEU A 60 -1.99 -6.65 -5.03
C LEU A 60 -0.96 -5.59 -4.60
N ASP A 61 0.14 -6.01 -3.99
CA ASP A 61 1.19 -5.17 -3.41
C ASP A 61 2.52 -5.25 -4.17
N LYS A 62 3.53 -4.56 -3.63
CA LYS A 62 4.89 -4.50 -4.18
C LYS A 62 5.58 -5.85 -4.36
N ASP A 63 5.12 -6.92 -3.71
CA ASP A 63 5.61 -8.28 -3.97
C ASP A 63 5.44 -8.70 -5.43
N ARG A 64 4.49 -8.11 -6.17
CA ARG A 64 4.38 -8.33 -7.62
C ARG A 64 5.64 -7.92 -8.37
N PHE A 65 6.24 -6.80 -7.96
CA PHE A 65 7.52 -6.34 -8.52
C PHE A 65 8.69 -7.18 -7.99
N ARG A 66 8.71 -7.48 -6.69
CA ARG A 66 9.81 -8.27 -6.08
C ARG A 66 9.92 -9.70 -6.63
N LYS A 67 8.82 -10.27 -7.11
CA LYS A 67 8.72 -11.64 -7.62
C LYS A 67 8.51 -11.69 -9.15
N ASP A 68 8.74 -10.58 -9.85
CA ASP A 68 8.60 -10.47 -11.32
C ASP A 68 7.24 -10.97 -11.86
N LEU A 69 6.16 -10.78 -11.08
CA LEU A 69 4.80 -11.22 -11.44
C LEU A 69 4.09 -10.27 -12.43
N GLY A 70 4.73 -9.16 -12.82
CA GLY A 70 4.15 -8.13 -13.67
C GLY A 70 2.94 -7.40 -13.06
N ASP A 71 2.30 -6.56 -13.85
CA ASP A 71 1.02 -5.88 -13.54
C ASP A 71 0.99 -5.12 -12.20
N LEU A 72 2.09 -4.44 -11.86
CA LEU A 72 2.16 -3.64 -10.63
C LEU A 72 1.14 -2.49 -10.65
N ILE A 73 1.11 -1.72 -11.74
CA ILE A 73 0.18 -0.57 -11.88
C ILE A 73 -1.28 -1.05 -11.81
N PRO A 74 -1.73 -2.05 -12.61
CA PRO A 74 -3.08 -2.59 -12.50
C PRO A 74 -3.44 -3.06 -11.09
N ALA A 75 -2.52 -3.69 -10.36
CA ALA A 75 -2.76 -4.13 -9.00
C ALA A 75 -3.01 -2.95 -8.04
N TYR A 76 -2.26 -1.85 -8.18
CA TYR A 76 -2.42 -0.67 -7.34
C TYR A 76 -3.71 0.07 -7.69
N THR A 77 -4.04 0.15 -8.98
CA THR A 77 -5.32 0.69 -9.46
C THR A 77 -6.50 -0.11 -8.90
N GLU A 78 -6.40 -1.44 -8.84
CA GLU A 78 -7.44 -2.29 -8.25
C GLU A 78 -7.65 -2.00 -6.76
N VAL A 79 -6.57 -1.85 -5.98
CA VAL A 79 -6.66 -1.46 -4.56
C VAL A 79 -7.35 -0.09 -4.42
N ALA A 80 -6.93 0.89 -5.23
CA ALA A 80 -7.49 2.24 -5.20
C ALA A 80 -8.97 2.27 -5.63
N LYS A 81 -9.36 1.47 -6.61
CA LYS A 81 -10.75 1.30 -7.05
C LYS A 81 -11.62 0.74 -5.95
N ARG A 82 -11.16 -0.31 -5.27
CA ARG A 82 -11.88 -0.96 -4.16
C ARG A 82 -12.01 -0.06 -2.93
N LEU A 83 -11.01 0.78 -2.68
CA LEU A 83 -11.07 1.82 -1.63
C LEU A 83 -11.97 3.01 -2.01
N GLY A 84 -12.45 3.10 -3.26
CA GLY A 84 -13.29 4.20 -3.73
C GLY A 84 -12.54 5.54 -3.86
N ILE A 85 -11.22 5.52 -3.97
CA ILE A 85 -10.39 6.74 -4.05
C ILE A 85 -10.02 7.14 -5.49
N LEU A 86 -10.37 6.31 -6.49
CA LEU A 86 -10.25 6.68 -7.90
C LEU A 86 -11.51 7.46 -8.33
N HIS A 87 -11.30 8.68 -8.82
CA HIS A 87 -12.37 9.46 -9.45
C HIS A 87 -12.74 8.86 -10.82
N GLU A 88 -14.04 8.82 -11.13
CA GLU A 88 -14.59 8.26 -12.40
C GLU A 88 -14.03 8.93 -13.67
N GLN A 89 -13.37 10.09 -13.55
CA GLN A 89 -12.74 10.83 -14.66
C GLN A 89 -11.21 10.65 -14.76
N SER A 90 -10.63 9.70 -14.03
CA SER A 90 -9.22 9.37 -14.23
C SER A 90 -9.07 8.57 -15.53
N ASN A 91 -8.71 9.27 -16.61
CA ASN A 91 -8.17 8.68 -17.83
C ASN A 91 -6.84 7.97 -17.48
N VAL A 92 -6.93 6.80 -16.84
CA VAL A 92 -5.80 5.92 -16.57
C VAL A 92 -5.49 5.21 -17.89
N THR A 93 -4.85 5.92 -18.82
CA THR A 93 -4.23 5.25 -19.96
C THR A 93 -3.12 4.37 -19.40
N ALA A 94 -3.11 3.08 -19.74
CA ALA A 94 -2.01 2.19 -19.39
C ALA A 94 -0.72 2.82 -19.92
N VAL A 95 0.10 3.39 -19.05
CA VAL A 95 1.44 3.82 -19.44
C VAL A 95 2.21 2.54 -19.74
N ASN A 96 2.64 2.36 -20.99
CA ASN A 96 3.54 1.29 -21.38
C ASN A 96 4.90 1.54 -20.71
N VAL A 97 5.01 1.19 -19.42
CA VAL A 97 6.28 1.20 -18.71
C VAL A 97 7.03 -0.06 -19.10
N THR A 98 7.87 0.05 -20.13
CA THR A 98 8.75 -1.03 -20.57
C THR A 98 9.72 -1.36 -19.44
N LYS A 99 9.46 -2.47 -18.73
CA LYS A 99 10.31 -3.06 -17.69
C LYS A 99 10.82 -2.06 -16.64
N LEU A 100 10.08 -1.91 -15.54
CA LEU A 100 10.65 -1.43 -14.28
C LEU A 100 11.82 -2.34 -13.92
N SER A 101 13.04 -1.79 -13.86
CA SER A 101 14.24 -2.52 -13.49
C SER A 101 14.73 -2.04 -12.12
N SER A 102 15.23 -2.98 -11.31
CA SER A 102 15.85 -2.64 -10.04
C SER A 102 17.14 -1.84 -10.27
N VAL A 103 17.18 -0.58 -9.84
CA VAL A 103 18.41 0.23 -9.87
C VAL A 103 19.37 -0.32 -8.81
N LYS A 104 20.36 -1.10 -9.23
CA LYS A 104 21.50 -1.47 -8.37
C LYS A 104 22.37 -0.24 -8.18
N LYS A 105 22.22 0.49 -7.05
CA LYS A 105 23.20 1.50 -6.63
C LYS A 105 24.55 0.80 -6.43
N LYS A 106 25.52 1.02 -7.32
CA LYS A 106 26.93 0.74 -7.04
C LYS A 106 27.33 1.60 -5.85
N ARG A 107 27.77 0.98 -4.76
CA ARG A 107 28.52 1.68 -3.70
C ARG A 107 29.84 2.16 -4.30
N LYS A 108 30.24 3.36 -3.86
CA LYS A 108 31.40 4.16 -4.29
C LYS A 108 32.64 3.34 -4.57
#